data_AF-A0A1H1QBJ0-F1
#
_entry.id   AF-A0A1H1QBJ0-F1
#
_cell.length_a   1.000
_cell.length_b   1.000
_cell.length_c   1.000
_cell.angle_alpha   90.00
_cell.angle_beta   90.00
_cell.angle_gamma   90.00
#
_symmetry.space_group_name_H-M   'P 1'
#
loop_
_entity.id
_entity.type
_entity.pdbx_description
1 polymer ?
#
loop_
_entity_poly.entity_id
_entity_poly.type
_entity_poly.pdbx_seq_one_letter_code
_entity_poly.pdbx_strand_id
1 'polypeptide(L)'
;MESNFNQLKVYQKAQEIFKVSRAIACIISDNKNVMEMGISNNYNYHFAGEIVSDSLRLVPSLAVVHNTSNSSLRLKRANNIRKSANRMLIKCRKLEFNGVKETEFLNLLKSEILQFENLFTDWLNNLHYKKDE
;
A
#
# COMPACT_ATOMS: atom_id res chain seq x y z
N MET A 1 10.80 -16.32 20.87
CA MET A 1 9.44 -15.76 20.76
C MET A 1 9.20 -15.43 19.30
N GLU A 2 8.37 -16.20 18.60
CA GLU A 2 7.89 -15.86 17.26
C GLU A 2 7.21 -14.49 17.35
N SER A 3 7.77 -13.45 16.70
CA SER A 3 7.05 -12.18 16.63
C SER A 3 5.79 -12.43 15.85
N ASN A 4 4.63 -12.19 16.46
CA ASN A 4 3.37 -12.38 15.76
C ASN A 4 3.34 -11.45 14.55
N PHE A 5 3.19 -12.00 13.34
CA PHE A 5 3.36 -11.26 12.09
C PHE A 5 2.41 -10.04 12.01
N ASN A 6 1.25 -10.12 12.65
CA ASN A 6 0.26 -9.04 12.75
C ASN A 6 0.66 -7.90 13.73
N GLN A 7 1.63 -8.13 14.61
CA GLN A 7 2.16 -7.12 15.56
C GLN A 7 3.30 -6.30 14.95
N LEU A 8 3.77 -6.65 13.75
CA LEU A 8 4.81 -5.89 13.07
C LEU A 8 4.29 -4.50 12.71
N LYS A 9 5.07 -3.45 13.03
CA LYS A 9 4.71 -2.06 12.70
C LYS A 9 4.40 -1.87 11.21
N VAL A 10 5.16 -2.53 10.33
CA VAL A 10 4.92 -2.51 8.87
C VAL A 10 3.58 -3.15 8.48
N TYR A 11 3.13 -4.18 9.19
CA TYR A 11 1.83 -4.80 8.98
C TYR A 11 0.71 -3.85 9.36
N GLN A 12 0.79 -3.27 10.56
CA GLN A 12 -0.21 -2.31 11.05
C GLN A 12 -0.30 -1.10 10.13
N LYS A 13 0.84 -0.57 9.69
CA LYS A 13 0.88 0.55 8.74
C LYS A 13 0.24 0.20 7.39
N ALA A 14 0.44 -1.02 6.88
CA ALA A 14 -0.26 -1.48 5.67
C ALA A 14 -1.78 -1.51 5.83
N GLN A 15 -2.28 -1.87 7.03
CA GLN A 15 -3.71 -1.81 7.33
C GLN A 15 -4.23 -0.37 7.42
N GLU A 16 -3.47 0.54 8.01
CA GLU A 16 -3.80 1.97 8.06
C GLU A 16 -3.91 2.56 6.66
N ILE A 17 -2.93 2.29 5.79
CA ILE A 17 -2.97 2.67 4.37
C ILE A 17 -4.25 2.17 3.70
N PHE A 18 -4.65 0.91 3.94
CA PHE A 18 -5.88 0.37 3.36
C PHE A 18 -7.13 1.08 3.86
N LYS A 19 -7.20 1.41 5.15
CA LYS A 19 -8.33 2.18 5.73
C LYS A 19 -8.44 3.56 5.10
N VAL A 20 -7.32 4.30 5.01
CA VAL A 20 -7.28 5.64 4.40
C VAL A 20 -7.62 5.58 2.91
N SER A 21 -7.06 4.60 2.20
CA SER A 21 -7.36 4.35 0.78
C SER A 21 -8.85 4.15 0.53
N ARG A 22 -9.54 3.36 1.38
CA ARG A 22 -10.98 3.16 1.29
C ARG A 22 -11.77 4.44 1.55
N ALA A 23 -11.40 5.22 2.55
CA ALA A 23 -12.07 6.48 2.85
C ALA A 23 -11.98 7.46 1.67
N ILE A 24 -10.79 7.60 1.07
CA ILE A 24 -10.56 8.43 -0.12
C ILE A 24 -11.41 7.96 -1.29
N ALA A 25 -11.46 6.64 -1.53
CA ALA A 25 -12.25 6.11 -2.64
C ALA A 25 -13.76 6.33 -2.44
N CYS A 26 -14.27 6.20 -1.22
CA CYS A 26 -15.67 6.53 -0.92
C CYS A 26 -15.99 7.99 -1.23
N ILE A 27 -15.10 8.92 -0.84
CA ILE A 27 -15.31 10.35 -1.06
C ILE A 27 -15.23 10.70 -2.55
N ILE A 28 -14.19 10.22 -3.26
CA ILE A 28 -13.96 10.57 -4.66
C ILE A 28 -15.03 9.96 -5.58
N SER A 29 -15.48 8.75 -5.30
CA SER A 29 -16.33 7.99 -6.22
C SER A 29 -17.83 8.09 -5.93
N ASP A 30 -18.21 8.85 -4.91
CA ASP A 30 -19.59 8.91 -4.40
C ASP A 30 -20.07 7.50 -4.01
N ASN A 31 -19.34 6.88 -3.07
CA ASN A 31 -19.59 5.56 -2.48
C ASN A 31 -19.64 4.36 -3.44
N LYS A 32 -19.07 4.48 -4.65
CA LYS A 32 -18.97 3.33 -5.57
C LYS A 32 -18.00 2.28 -5.06
N ASN A 33 -18.34 1.02 -5.31
CA ASN A 33 -17.45 -0.09 -5.03
C ASN A 33 -16.31 -0.18 -6.07
N VAL A 34 -15.29 -1.01 -5.79
CA VAL A 34 -14.09 -1.11 -6.65
C VAL A 34 -14.40 -1.58 -8.07
N MET A 35 -15.42 -2.43 -8.25
CA MET A 35 -15.82 -2.91 -9.57
C MET A 35 -16.49 -1.79 -10.38
N GLU A 36 -17.39 -1.04 -9.74
CA GLU A 36 -18.05 0.14 -10.35
C GLU A 36 -17.04 1.22 -10.74
N MET A 37 -16.04 1.46 -9.87
CA MET A 37 -14.94 2.38 -10.17
C MET A 37 -14.14 1.92 -11.39
N GLY A 38 -13.87 0.62 -11.52
CA GLY A 38 -13.09 0.03 -12.60
C GLY A 38 -13.78 0.00 -13.98
N ILE A 39 -15.09 0.21 -14.05
CA ILE A 39 -15.84 0.32 -15.32
C ILE A 39 -16.31 1.75 -15.61
N SER A 40 -15.99 2.71 -14.75
CA SER A 40 -16.41 4.10 -14.90
C SER A 40 -15.75 4.75 -16.12
N ASN A 41 -16.31 5.83 -16.66
CA ASN A 41 -15.58 6.70 -17.60
C ASN A 41 -14.77 7.79 -16.88
N ASN A 42 -14.85 7.86 -15.54
CA ASN A 42 -14.14 8.85 -14.74
C ASN A 42 -12.76 8.33 -14.30
N TYR A 43 -11.69 8.93 -14.80
CA TYR A 43 -10.31 8.57 -14.45
C TYR A 43 -10.01 8.67 -12.95
N ASN A 44 -10.63 9.60 -12.22
CA ASN A 44 -10.42 9.71 -10.78
C ASN A 44 -11.01 8.51 -10.05
N TYR A 45 -12.11 7.93 -10.54
CA TYR A 45 -12.70 6.74 -9.96
C TYR A 45 -11.79 5.53 -10.19
N HIS A 46 -11.25 5.38 -11.40
CA HIS A 46 -10.24 4.36 -11.70
C HIS A 46 -9.04 4.45 -10.75
N PHE A 47 -8.43 5.63 -10.64
CA PHE A 47 -7.26 5.80 -9.77
C PHE A 47 -7.58 5.51 -8.30
N ALA A 48 -8.75 5.93 -7.81
CA ALA A 48 -9.21 5.60 -6.46
C ALA A 48 -9.40 4.09 -6.25
N GLY A 49 -10.04 3.40 -7.21
CA GLY A 49 -10.22 1.94 -7.17
C GLY A 49 -8.90 1.16 -7.23
N GLU A 50 -7.95 1.63 -8.03
CA GLU A 50 -6.61 1.03 -8.08
C GLU A 50 -5.80 1.27 -6.79
N ILE A 51 -5.94 2.44 -6.15
CA ILE A 51 -5.34 2.73 -4.83
C ILE A 51 -5.87 1.73 -3.78
N VAL A 52 -7.19 1.48 -3.75
CA VAL A 52 -7.79 0.50 -2.85
C VAL A 52 -7.30 -0.92 -3.16
N SER A 53 -7.21 -1.28 -4.44
CA SER A 53 -6.76 -2.60 -4.87
C SER A 53 -5.28 -2.85 -4.55
N ASP A 54 -4.42 -1.86 -4.76
CA ASP A 54 -2.99 -1.95 -4.44
C ASP A 54 -2.76 -2.01 -2.93
N SER A 55 -3.47 -1.18 -2.15
CA SER A 55 -3.36 -1.18 -0.68
C SER A 55 -3.84 -2.48 -0.03
N LEU A 56 -4.94 -3.05 -0.52
CA LEU A 56 -5.46 -4.35 -0.06
C LEU A 56 -4.41 -5.47 -0.19
N ARG A 57 -3.56 -5.41 -1.21
CA ARG A 57 -2.53 -6.42 -1.50
C ARG A 57 -1.29 -6.28 -0.61
N LEU A 58 -1.09 -5.18 0.10
CA LEU A 58 0.14 -4.95 0.88
C LEU A 58 0.32 -6.01 1.97
N VAL A 59 -0.70 -6.22 2.81
CA VAL A 59 -0.68 -7.20 3.90
C VAL A 59 -0.37 -8.63 3.42
N PRO A 60 -1.11 -9.22 2.45
CA PRO A 60 -0.78 -10.55 1.96
C PRO A 60 0.60 -10.60 1.30
N SER A 61 1.05 -9.52 0.64
CA SER A 61 2.40 -9.47 0.06
C SER A 61 3.49 -9.50 1.13
N LEU A 62 3.29 -8.79 2.25
CA LEU A 62 4.19 -8.87 3.41
C LEU A 62 4.27 -10.29 3.97
N ALA A 63 3.13 -10.98 4.09
CA ALA A 63 3.08 -12.35 4.59
C ALA A 63 3.85 -13.30 3.67
N VAL A 64 3.69 -13.13 2.36
CA VAL A 64 4.44 -13.87 1.36
C VAL A 64 5.95 -13.60 1.47
N VAL A 65 6.37 -12.35 1.64
CA VAL A 65 7.80 -11.99 1.87
C VAL A 65 8.33 -12.63 3.16
N HIS A 66 7.58 -12.55 4.26
CA HIS A 66 7.98 -13.12 5.55
C HIS A 66 8.28 -14.63 5.43
N ASN A 67 7.39 -15.36 4.78
CA ASN A 67 7.47 -16.82 4.60
C ASN A 67 8.40 -17.27 3.46
N THR A 68 9.05 -16.35 2.73
CA THR A 68 9.93 -16.73 1.63
C THR A 68 11.31 -17.15 2.15
N SER A 69 11.69 -18.41 1.93
CA SER A 69 13.01 -18.94 2.29
C SER A 69 14.13 -18.49 1.36
N ASN A 70 13.90 -18.57 0.05
CA ASN A 70 14.89 -18.19 -0.95
C ASN A 70 15.13 -16.66 -0.98
N SER A 71 16.39 -16.25 -0.78
CA SER A 71 16.78 -14.83 -0.67
C SER A 71 16.48 -14.03 -1.95
N SER A 72 16.84 -14.56 -3.13
CA SER A 72 16.57 -13.89 -4.41
C SER A 72 15.08 -13.69 -4.67
N LEU A 73 14.28 -14.74 -4.43
CA LEU A 73 12.83 -14.68 -4.56
C LEU A 73 12.21 -13.68 -3.57
N ARG A 74 12.74 -13.63 -2.35
CA ARG A 74 12.31 -12.66 -1.34
C ARG A 74 12.59 -11.24 -1.78
N LEU A 75 13.80 -10.96 -2.26
CA LEU A 75 14.17 -9.62 -2.76
C LEU A 75 13.27 -9.20 -3.93
N LYS A 76 12.98 -10.12 -4.86
CA LYS A 76 12.04 -9.88 -5.96
C LYS A 76 10.63 -9.52 -5.44
N ARG A 77 10.10 -10.28 -4.48
CA ARG A 77 8.80 -10.03 -3.84
C ARG A 77 8.78 -8.70 -3.10
N ALA A 78 9.85 -8.38 -2.38
CA ALA A 78 10.03 -7.11 -1.69
C ALA A 78 10.01 -5.92 -2.66
N ASN A 79 10.70 -6.03 -3.79
CA ASN A 79 10.70 -5.00 -4.83
C ASN A 79 9.31 -4.79 -5.45
N ASN A 80 8.48 -5.83 -5.55
CA ASN A 80 7.09 -5.69 -5.99
C ASN A 80 6.23 -4.89 -4.99
N ILE A 81 6.48 -5.03 -3.69
CA ILE A 81 5.82 -4.22 -2.65
C ILE A 81 6.20 -2.74 -2.81
N ARG A 82 7.50 -2.44 -2.95
CA ARG A 82 7.99 -1.06 -3.19
C ARG A 82 7.36 -0.44 -4.43
N LYS A 83 7.33 -1.19 -5.54
CA LYS A 83 6.67 -0.74 -6.77
C LYS A 83 5.18 -0.45 -6.56
N SER A 84 4.50 -1.24 -5.72
CA SER A 84 3.08 -1.06 -5.43
C SER A 84 2.84 0.21 -4.60
N ALA A 85 3.63 0.44 -3.56
CA ALA A 85 3.60 1.68 -2.79
C ALA A 85 3.85 2.92 -3.67
N ASN A 86 4.88 2.89 -4.52
CA ASN A 86 5.16 3.98 -5.45
C ASN A 86 4.03 4.21 -6.47
N ARG A 87 3.43 3.14 -7.00
CA ARG A 87 2.25 3.27 -7.88
C ARG A 87 1.09 3.97 -7.17
N MET A 88 0.88 3.74 -5.88
CA MET A 88 -0.14 4.44 -5.11
C MET A 88 0.20 5.94 -4.95
N LEU A 89 1.45 6.29 -4.64
CA LEU A 89 1.91 7.68 -4.58
C LEU A 89 1.70 8.42 -5.91
N ILE A 90 2.03 7.77 -7.03
CA ILE A 90 1.81 8.33 -8.37
C ILE A 90 0.32 8.60 -8.61
N LYS A 91 -0.57 7.67 -8.22
CA LYS A 91 -2.02 7.87 -8.37
C LYS A 91 -2.54 9.00 -7.48
N CYS A 92 -2.03 9.14 -6.26
CA CYS A 92 -2.35 10.30 -5.42
C CYS A 92 -2.01 11.61 -6.13
N ARG A 93 -0.81 11.71 -6.72
CA ARG A 93 -0.41 12.90 -7.51
C ARG A 93 -1.28 13.12 -8.74
N LYS A 94 -1.72 12.05 -9.41
CA LYS A 94 -2.67 12.15 -10.54
C LYS A 94 -4.04 12.67 -10.11
N LEU A 95 -4.53 12.24 -8.95
CA LEU A 95 -5.78 12.76 -8.38
C LEU A 95 -5.68 14.25 -8.06
N GLU A 96 -4.56 14.68 -7.46
CA GLU A 96 -4.28 16.10 -7.20
C GLU A 96 -4.24 16.90 -8.51
N PHE A 97 -3.50 16.39 -9.51
CA PHE A 97 -3.42 17.02 -10.83
C PHE A 97 -4.78 17.13 -11.53
N ASN A 98 -5.65 16.14 -11.34
CA ASN A 98 -7.00 16.12 -11.91
C ASN A 98 -8.03 16.96 -11.11
N GLY A 99 -7.58 17.76 -10.13
CA GLY A 99 -8.42 18.73 -9.42
C GLY A 99 -9.27 18.15 -8.29
N VAL A 100 -8.94 16.97 -7.75
CA VAL A 100 -9.56 16.45 -6.52
C VAL A 100 -9.29 17.42 -5.37
N LYS A 101 -10.36 17.89 -4.70
CA LYS A 101 -10.29 18.98 -3.70
C LYS A 101 -9.86 18.50 -2.31
N GLU A 102 -9.96 17.20 -2.07
CA GLU A 102 -9.69 16.49 -0.82
C GLU A 102 -8.18 16.29 -0.59
N THR A 103 -7.42 17.37 -0.75
CA THR A 103 -5.95 17.36 -0.72
C THR A 103 -5.40 16.95 0.65
N GLU A 104 -6.09 17.25 1.74
CA GLU A 104 -5.71 16.82 3.09
C GLU A 104 -5.69 15.29 3.22
N PHE A 105 -6.71 14.62 2.70
CA PHE A 105 -6.77 13.16 2.72
C PHE A 105 -5.72 12.54 1.80
N LEU A 106 -5.48 13.13 0.63
CA LEU A 106 -4.40 12.68 -0.27
C LEU A 106 -3.01 12.88 0.36
N ASN A 107 -2.80 13.99 1.08
CA ASN A 107 -1.57 14.24 1.84
C ASN A 107 -1.38 13.25 2.99
N LEU A 108 -2.45 12.94 3.72
CA LEU A 108 -2.44 11.90 4.74
C LEU A 108 -2.03 10.56 4.13
N LEU A 109 -2.69 10.11 3.06
CA LEU A 109 -2.35 8.84 2.41
C LEU A 109 -0.89 8.80 1.93
N LYS A 110 -0.39 9.87 1.32
CA LYS A 110 1.02 9.97 0.91
C LYS A 110 1.96 9.84 2.10
N SER A 111 1.67 10.51 3.22
CA SER A 111 2.46 10.41 4.46
C SER A 111 2.47 8.98 5.01
N GLU A 112 1.31 8.32 5.05
CA GLU A 112 1.20 6.93 5.50
C GLU A 112 2.02 5.97 4.64
N ILE A 113 2.01 6.16 3.30
CA ILE A 113 2.81 5.35 2.38
C ILE A 113 4.31 5.57 2.59
N LEU A 114 4.76 6.83 2.78
CA LEU A 114 6.17 7.11 3.03
C LEU A 114 6.65 6.50 4.37
N GLN A 115 5.83 6.59 5.41
CA GLN A 115 6.12 5.93 6.69
C GLN A 115 6.18 4.40 6.53
N PHE A 116 5.29 3.82 5.73
CA PHE A 116 5.33 2.40 5.41
C PHE A 116 6.64 2.00 4.72
N GLU A 117 7.11 2.77 3.75
CA GLU A 117 8.36 2.46 3.04
C GLU A 117 9.58 2.45 3.97
N ASN A 118 9.62 3.36 4.94
CA ASN A 118 10.64 3.38 5.98
C ASN A 118 10.56 2.11 6.87
N LEU A 119 9.38 1.84 7.44
CA LEU A 119 9.15 0.66 8.28
C LEU A 119 9.42 -0.65 7.54
N PHE A 120 9.08 -0.71 6.25
CA PHE A 120 9.30 -1.86 5.39
C PHE A 120 10.79 -2.09 5.12
N THR A 121 11.56 -1.03 4.94
CA THR A 121 13.01 -1.13 4.75
C THR A 121 13.69 -1.63 6.01
N ASP A 122 13.35 -1.08 7.18
CA ASP A 122 13.89 -1.53 8.47
C ASP A 122 13.54 -3.00 8.75
N TRP A 123 12.28 -3.37 8.49
CA TRP A 123 11.82 -4.74 8.65
C TRP A 123 12.53 -5.73 7.72
N LEU A 124 12.74 -5.38 6.45
CA LEU A 124 13.46 -6.22 5.50
C LEU A 124 14.92 -6.43 5.89
N ASN A 125 15.60 -5.37 6.35
CA ASN A 125 16.98 -5.46 6.81
C ASN A 125 17.08 -6.45 7.99
N ASN A 126 16.19 -6.30 8.99
CA ASN A 126 16.14 -7.22 10.13
C ASN A 126 15.81 -8.67 9.73
N LEU A 127 15.00 -8.89 8.70
CA LEU A 127 14.72 -10.21 8.16
C LEU A 127 15.90 -10.85 7.42
N HIS A 128 16.82 -10.05 6.89
CA HIS A 128 18.03 -10.54 6.25
C HIS A 128 19.02 -11.03 7.29
N TYR A 129 19.32 -10.20 8.31
CA TYR A 129 20.25 -10.54 9.39
C TYR A 129 19.87 -11.83 10.14
N LYS A 130 18.56 -12.06 10.39
CA LYS A 130 18.08 -13.26 11.08
C LYS A 130 18.17 -14.58 10.31
N LYS A 131 18.53 -14.58 9.02
CA LYS A 131 18.66 -15.82 8.23
C LYS A 131 20.09 -16.24 7.96
N ASP A 132 21.04 -15.37 8.28
CA ASP A 132 22.47 -15.63 8.12
C ASP A 132 23.14 -16.02 9.47
N GLU A 133 22.34 -16.14 10.54
CA GLU A 133 22.66 -16.76 11.85
C GLU A 133 22.00 -18.14 11.95
#